data_AF-A0A6N4QET6-F1
#
_entry.id   AF-A0A6N4QET6-F1
#
_cell.length_a   1.000
_cell.length_b   1.000
_cell.length_c   1.000
_cell.angle_alpha   90.00
_cell.angle_beta   90.00
_cell.angle_gamma   90.00
#
_symmetry.space_group_name_H-M   'P 1'
#
loop_
_entity.id
_entity.type
_entity.pdbx_description
1 polymer ?
#
loop_
_entity_poly.entity_id
_entity_poly.type
_entity_poly.pdbx_seq_one_letter_code
_entity_poly.pdbx_strand_id
1 'polypeptide(L)'
;MSFSKVVKREFEVAFSKHGQPLWFRIVKYCVLLILLYLIRDSEYLWLVLLSAFVISFPVHLWFRYKTKGWTQSYGPWRYDKS
;
A
#
# COMPACT_ATOMS: atom_id res chain seq x y z
N MET A 1 -13.09 17.14 -0.23
CA MET A 1 -12.40 16.59 -1.42
C MET A 1 -13.23 15.44 -1.95
N SER A 2 -13.48 15.34 -3.26
CA SER A 2 -14.29 14.22 -3.80
C SER A 2 -13.56 12.89 -3.59
N PHE A 3 -14.29 11.84 -3.20
CA PHE A 3 -13.78 10.47 -3.03
C PHE A 3 -12.99 10.01 -4.26
N SER A 4 -13.45 10.36 -5.46
CA SER A 4 -12.75 10.08 -6.73
C SER A 4 -11.33 10.66 -6.78
N LYS A 5 -11.09 11.86 -6.23
CA LYS A 5 -9.76 12.48 -6.17
C LYS A 5 -8.84 11.73 -5.19
N VAL A 6 -9.37 11.27 -4.06
CA VAL A 6 -8.63 10.48 -3.08
C VAL A 6 -8.18 9.16 -3.69
N VAL A 7 -9.10 8.44 -4.34
CA VAL A 7 -8.80 7.18 -5.04
C VAL A 7 -7.74 7.40 -6.11
N LYS A 8 -7.87 8.44 -6.95
CA LYS A 8 -6.88 8.76 -7.98
C LYS A 8 -5.48 8.99 -7.40
N ARG A 9 -5.36 9.76 -6.31
CA ARG A 9 -4.09 9.99 -5.62
C ARG A 9 -3.49 8.70 -5.06
N GLU A 10 -4.31 7.81 -4.51
CA GLU A 10 -3.85 6.50 -4.02
C GLU A 10 -3.32 5.62 -5.15
N PHE A 11 -3.99 5.58 -6.30
CA PHE A 11 -3.50 4.85 -7.47
C PHE A 11 -2.18 5.44 -8.00
N GLU A 12 -2.05 6.76 -8.09
CA GLU A 12 -0.81 7.42 -8.49
C GLU A 12 0.36 7.03 -7.58
N VAL A 13 0.17 7.10 -6.26
CA VAL A 13 1.19 6.72 -5.28
C VAL A 13 1.49 5.22 -5.36
N ALA A 14 0.46 4.37 -5.43
CA ALA A 14 0.60 2.93 -5.45
C ALA A 14 1.27 2.41 -6.73
N PHE A 15 1.14 3.07 -7.87
CA PHE A 15 1.73 2.63 -9.13
C PHE A 15 3.01 3.37 -9.53
N SER A 16 3.38 4.43 -8.82
CA SER A 16 4.57 5.19 -9.14
C SER A 16 5.88 4.48 -8.86
N LYS A 17 6.80 4.63 -9.81
CA LYS A 17 8.20 4.20 -9.69
C LYS A 17 9.00 5.07 -8.71
N HIS A 18 8.50 6.27 -8.36
CA HIS A 18 9.16 7.17 -7.40
C HIS A 18 8.90 6.78 -5.95
N GLY A 19 7.80 6.07 -5.66
CA GLY A 19 7.50 5.61 -4.30
C GLY A 19 8.30 4.36 -3.91
N GLN A 20 8.57 3.47 -4.86
CA GLN A 20 9.28 2.22 -4.61
C GLN A 20 10.04 1.78 -5.87
N PRO A 21 11.34 1.43 -5.78
CA PRO A 21 12.10 0.89 -6.91
C PRO A 21 11.45 -0.36 -7.49
N LEU A 22 11.51 -0.53 -8.82
CA LEU A 22 10.92 -1.66 -9.52
C LEU A 22 11.48 -3.01 -9.02
N TRP A 23 12.80 -3.10 -8.82
CA TRP A 23 13.43 -4.32 -8.33
C TRP A 23 12.90 -4.71 -6.94
N PHE A 24 12.72 -3.74 -6.04
CA PHE A 24 12.20 -3.99 -4.70
C PHE A 24 10.76 -4.49 -4.77
N ARG A 25 9.95 -3.95 -5.69
CA ARG A 25 8.58 -4.41 -5.92
C ARG A 25 8.55 -5.86 -6.41
N ILE A 26 9.41 -6.22 -7.36
CA ILE A 26 9.54 -7.59 -7.86
C ILE A 26 9.92 -8.54 -6.72
N VAL A 27 11.00 -8.24 -6.00
CA VAL A 27 11.48 -9.07 -4.88
C VAL A 27 10.39 -9.23 -3.81
N LYS A 28 9.72 -8.13 -3.42
CA LYS A 28 8.63 -8.16 -2.44
C LYS A 28 7.52 -9.13 -2.84
N TYR A 29 7.07 -9.08 -4.09
CA TYR A 29 6.00 -9.95 -4.56
C TYR A 29 6.46 -11.39 -4.76
N CYS A 30 7.68 -11.63 -5.23
CA CYS A 30 8.25 -12.97 -5.29
C CYS A 30 8.31 -13.61 -3.89
N VAL A 31 8.85 -12.90 -2.90
CA VAL A 31 8.91 -13.38 -1.51
C VAL A 31 7.51 -13.64 -0.97
N LEU A 32 6.55 -12.72 -1.17
CA LEU A 32 5.17 -12.90 -0.73
C LEU A 32 4.54 -14.15 -1.36
N LEU A 33 4.68 -14.35 -2.66
CA LEU A 33 4.13 -15.52 -3.37
C LEU A 33 4.77 -16.83 -2.91
N ILE A 34 6.09 -16.84 -2.68
CA ILE A 34 6.78 -18.02 -2.14
C ILE A 34 6.23 -18.36 -0.75
N LEU A 35 6.11 -17.37 0.14
CA LEU A 35 5.56 -17.59 1.47
C LEU A 35 4.14 -18.14 1.39
N LEU A 36 3.26 -17.53 0.59
CA LEU A 36 1.89 -18.00 0.39
C LEU A 36 1.84 -19.42 -0.18
N TYR A 37 2.73 -19.75 -1.11
CA TYR A 37 2.83 -21.10 -1.66
C TYR A 37 3.21 -22.13 -0.59
N LEU A 38 4.17 -21.81 0.28
CA LEU A 38 4.62 -22.72 1.35
C LEU A 38 3.54 -22.98 2.41
N ILE A 39 2.68 -21.99 2.69
CA ILE A 39 1.62 -22.12 3.69
C ILE A 39 0.25 -22.44 3.07
N ARG A 40 0.18 -22.70 1.77
CA ARG A 40 -1.10 -22.76 1.02
C ARG A 40 -2.07 -23.82 1.56
N ASP A 41 -1.54 -24.94 2.03
CA ASP A 41 -2.31 -26.10 2.51
C ASP A 41 -2.51 -26.05 4.04
N SER A 42 -2.04 -24.98 4.69
CA SER A 42 -2.18 -24.78 6.12
C SER A 42 -3.54 -24.15 6.47
N GLU A 43 -4.18 -24.66 7.52
CA GLU A 43 -5.39 -24.07 8.12
C GLU A 43 -5.18 -22.60 8.58
N TYR A 44 -3.93 -22.21 8.85
CA TYR A 44 -3.58 -20.87 9.31
C TYR A 44 -3.46 -19.84 8.17
N LEU A 45 -3.46 -20.24 6.90
CA LEU A 45 -3.30 -19.32 5.75
C LEU A 45 -4.26 -18.12 5.85
N TRP A 46 -5.54 -18.41 6.05
CA TRP A 46 -6.58 -17.40 6.13
C TRP A 46 -6.44 -16.49 7.35
N LEU A 47 -6.04 -17.04 8.50
CA LEU A 47 -5.77 -16.26 9.70
C LEU A 47 -4.57 -15.33 9.53
N VAL A 48 -3.51 -15.80 8.87
CA VAL A 48 -2.33 -14.98 8.54
C VAL A 48 -2.70 -13.85 7.58
N LEU A 49 -3.47 -14.15 6.53
CA LEU A 49 -3.93 -13.13 5.57
C LEU A 49 -4.85 -12.09 6.24
N LEU A 50 -5.79 -12.55 7.07
CA LEU A 50 -6.72 -11.68 7.79
C LEU A 50 -5.98 -10.79 8.79
N SER A 51 -5.08 -11.35 9.60
CA SER A 51 -4.29 -10.58 10.55
C SER A 51 -3.39 -9.55 9.85
N ALA A 52 -2.74 -9.94 8.74
CA ALA A 52 -1.96 -9.01 7.93
C ALA A 52 -2.81 -7.84 7.39
N PHE A 53 -4.03 -8.12 6.91
CA PHE A 53 -4.96 -7.08 6.48
C PHE A 53 -5.39 -6.17 7.64
N VAL A 54 -5.83 -6.76 8.76
CA VAL A 54 -6.32 -6.05 9.94
C VAL A 54 -5.24 -5.19 10.58
N ILE A 55 -3.96 -5.56 10.50
CA ILE A 55 -2.85 -4.73 11.00
C ILE A 55 -2.43 -3.68 9.96
N SER A 56 -2.29 -4.07 8.70
CA SER A 56 -1.82 -3.19 7.63
C SER A 56 -2.81 -2.04 7.36
N PHE A 57 -4.11 -2.30 7.42
CA PHE A 57 -5.13 -1.30 7.13
C PHE A 57 -5.13 -0.12 8.11
N PRO A 58 -5.18 -0.31 9.45
CA PRO A 58 -5.02 0.77 10.41
C PRO A 58 -3.67 1.48 10.30
N VAL A 59 -2.57 0.74 10.10
CA VAL A 59 -1.24 1.35 9.91
C VAL A 59 -1.24 2.25 8.69
N HIS A 60 -1.86 1.82 7.59
CA HIS A 60 -2.02 2.62 6.38
C HIS A 60 -2.84 3.89 6.65
N LEU A 61 -4.02 3.76 7.29
CA LEU A 61 -4.86 4.91 7.63
C LEU A 61 -4.14 5.90 8.55
N TRP A 62 -3.45 5.39 9.58
CA TRP A 62 -2.68 6.20 10.51
C TRP A 62 -1.56 6.95 9.80
N PHE A 63 -0.81 6.28 8.93
CA PHE A 63 0.25 6.91 8.17
C PHE A 63 -0.30 7.99 7.23
N ARG A 64 -1.43 7.73 6.55
CA ARG A 64 -2.10 8.72 5.69
C ARG A 64 -2.63 9.92 6.46
N TYR A 65 -3.18 9.68 7.65
CA TYR A 65 -3.61 10.74 8.55
C TYR A 65 -2.43 11.61 9.00
N LYS A 66 -1.33 10.99 9.47
CA LYS A 66 -0.14 11.70 9.95
C LYS A 66 0.58 12.50 8.86
N THR A 67 0.67 11.93 7.66
CA THR A 67 1.32 12.58 6.50
C THR A 67 0.42 13.57 5.78
N LYS A 68 -0.86 13.68 6.18
CA LYS A 68 -1.89 14.45 5.46
C LYS A 68 -1.94 14.09 3.97
N GLY A 69 -1.60 12.84 3.63
CA GLY A 69 -1.37 12.40 2.25
C GLY A 69 -2.60 12.52 1.34
N TRP A 70 -3.80 12.60 1.92
CA TRP A 70 -5.03 12.84 1.17
C TRP A 70 -5.32 14.31 0.90
N THR A 71 -4.79 15.22 1.71
CA THR A 71 -5.17 16.64 1.66
C THR A 71 -4.06 17.56 1.16
N GLN A 72 -2.80 17.19 1.35
CA GLN A 72 -1.64 18.02 0.98
C GLN A 72 -0.71 17.31 0.00
N SER A 73 0.14 18.08 -0.69
CA SER A 73 1.31 17.55 -1.37
C SER A 73 2.22 16.80 -0.39
N TYR A 74 2.70 15.62 -0.77
CA TYR A 74 3.57 14.81 0.09
C TYR A 74 4.65 14.10 -0.73
N GLY A 75 5.91 14.22 -0.30
CA GLY A 75 7.07 13.66 -0.99
C GLY A 75 7.21 14.22 -2.43
N PRO A 76 7.33 13.37 -3.46
CA PRO A 76 7.46 13.81 -4.85
C PRO A 76 6.13 14.32 -5.46
N TRP A 77 5.00 14.18 -4.76
CA TRP A 77 3.68 14.50 -5.30
C TRP A 77 3.25 15.90 -4.91
N ARG A 78 3.17 16.81 -5.91
CA ARG A 78 2.70 18.18 -5.71
C ARG A 78 1.29 18.36 -6.25
N TYR A 79 0.31 18.35 -5.36
CA TYR A 79 -1.10 18.52 -5.68
C TYR A 79 -1.62 19.95 -5.44
N ASP A 80 -0.85 20.78 -4.73
CA ASP A 80 -1.24 22.13 -4.34
C ASP A 80 -0.93 23.18 -5.44
N LYS A 81 -0.34 22.75 -6.57
CA LYS A 81 0.02 23.59 -7.72
C LYS A 81 -0.92 23.44 -8.92
N SER A 82 -2.06 22.76 -8.75
CA SER A 82 -3.07 22.55 -9.80
C SER A 82 -4.32 23.40 -9.57
#